data_AF-T0RXH4-F1
#
_entry.id   AF-T0RXH4-F1
#
_cell.length_a   1.000
_cell.length_b   1.000
_cell.length_c   1.000
_cell.angle_alpha   90.00
_cell.angle_beta   90.00
_cell.angle_gamma   90.00
#
_symmetry.space_group_name_H-M   'P 1'
#
loop_
_entity.id
_entity.type
_entity.pdbx_description
1 polymer ?
#
loop_
_entity_poly.entity_id
_entity_poly.type
_entity_poly.pdbx_seq_one_letter_code
_entity_poly.pdbx_strand_id
1 'polypeptide(L)'
;MRAIQHLRRAIAKHALRAVAPAAVARGHHLMRRSMTVSRHAHIAAFSSAAAPAQQFKIERSASLKEVQFKTSGATKVEVHVRPSLMEHIEVSVHGTASPDAFRVEEASASLLQIAEDDLTALAGAPVHVDLAVPMMLGLQLSLVSGDVHFHDKIEGDVRVSTGAGNIDVHKVRGMKLHLSTNDGTIRVHNLLEGDAISLSAKQIECKKIMAKFADVKITKSPVALDSSFGAMYVAQAVVNSVATGALRIGNIHGALDIKSQDATLIQVASVNGSLAIEDVGDNCDIDVHYDSLHHVTDGEHASNLSCGGQIQLSIEPSMEAQLELHAEEIATDGCKFAAFDLDQLEDDYAIATGTLAAQAAPASTSASSGKINLSGAKDSAMTTSFFSSSSDADDNEDAGESRGHEIPTIFAHACSGKISVTQLNWMEKIRRKHQTRSV
;
A
#
# COMPACT_ATOMS: atom_id res chain seq x y z
N MET A 1 -58.18 3.56 -12.00
CA MET A 1 -57.52 4.21 -13.15
C MET A 1 -56.07 3.69 -13.15
N ARG A 2 -55.73 2.58 -13.83
CA ARG A 2 -55.13 2.51 -15.19
C ARG A 2 -54.26 3.75 -15.51
N ALA A 3 -53.02 3.70 -16.00
CA ALA A 3 -52.01 2.68 -16.30
C ALA A 3 -50.94 3.44 -17.15
N ILE A 4 -49.63 3.14 -16.97
CA ILE A 4 -48.62 3.00 -18.06
C ILE A 4 -48.22 4.31 -18.82
N GLN A 5 -46.94 4.71 -19.07
CA GLN A 5 -45.93 4.05 -19.92
C GLN A 5 -44.56 4.78 -19.95
N HIS A 6 -43.49 4.05 -19.59
CA HIS A 6 -42.21 3.77 -20.29
C HIS A 6 -41.36 4.88 -20.96
N LEU A 7 -40.04 4.99 -20.67
CA LEU A 7 -38.91 4.07 -20.94
C LEU A 7 -38.59 3.91 -22.44
N ARG A 8 -37.43 4.43 -22.89
CA ARG A 8 -36.84 4.12 -24.22
C ARG A 8 -35.40 3.60 -24.08
N ARG A 9 -35.21 2.45 -24.74
CA ARG A 9 -34.02 1.60 -24.87
C ARG A 9 -33.00 2.16 -25.88
N ALA A 10 -31.75 1.71 -25.76
CA ALA A 10 -30.86 1.52 -26.92
C ALA A 10 -29.89 0.34 -26.70
N ILE A 11 -30.26 -0.84 -27.23
CA ILE A 11 -29.33 -1.92 -27.62
C ILE A 11 -29.90 -2.52 -28.92
N ALA A 12 -29.13 -2.51 -30.01
CA ALA A 12 -28.92 -3.67 -30.89
C ALA A 12 -28.08 -3.35 -32.14
N LYS A 13 -26.97 -4.11 -32.26
CA LYS A 13 -26.47 -4.89 -33.42
C LYS A 13 -26.11 -4.17 -34.74
N HIS A 14 -24.84 -4.32 -35.12
CA HIS A 14 -24.47 -4.64 -36.51
C HIS A 14 -23.42 -5.75 -36.55
N ALA A 15 -23.57 -6.65 -37.51
CA ALA A 15 -22.84 -7.89 -37.70
C ALA A 15 -21.82 -7.81 -38.86
N LEU A 16 -20.99 -8.85 -38.93
CA LEU A 16 -20.23 -9.39 -40.08
C LEU A 16 -18.88 -8.75 -40.46
N ARG A 17 -17.79 -9.48 -40.18
CA ARG A 17 -17.04 -10.17 -41.25
C ARG A 17 -16.08 -11.23 -40.69
N ALA A 18 -16.24 -12.44 -41.24
CA ALA A 18 -15.35 -13.58 -41.07
C ALA A 18 -14.15 -13.48 -42.03
N VAL A 19 -12.95 -13.82 -41.55
CA VAL A 19 -11.82 -14.29 -42.35
C VAL A 19 -11.06 -15.33 -41.51
N ALA A 20 -10.82 -16.49 -42.10
CA ALA A 20 -9.89 -17.53 -41.66
C ALA A 20 -9.27 -18.17 -42.93
N PRO A 21 -8.22 -19.00 -42.84
CA PRO A 21 -7.02 -18.92 -42.01
C PRO A 21 -5.73 -19.05 -42.87
N ALA A 22 -4.56 -18.73 -42.29
CA ALA A 22 -3.27 -19.11 -42.88
C ALA A 22 -2.45 -19.92 -41.87
N ALA A 23 -2.19 -21.18 -42.22
CA ALA A 23 -1.32 -22.09 -41.50
C ALA A 23 0.15 -21.70 -41.68
N VAL A 24 0.93 -21.66 -40.60
CA VAL A 24 2.39 -21.72 -40.67
C VAL A 24 2.92 -22.67 -39.59
N ALA A 25 3.90 -23.45 -40.03
CA ALA A 25 4.38 -24.68 -39.46
C ALA A 25 5.28 -24.53 -38.21
N ARG A 26 5.40 -25.66 -37.53
CA ARG A 26 6.24 -25.98 -36.39
C ARG A 26 7.72 -25.67 -36.63
N GLY A 27 8.38 -25.14 -35.60
CA GLY A 27 9.83 -25.13 -35.45
C GLY A 27 10.21 -25.17 -33.97
N HIS A 28 10.40 -26.38 -33.42
CA HIS A 28 10.99 -26.56 -32.10
C HIS A 28 12.52 -26.38 -32.20
N HIS A 29 13.04 -25.28 -31.67
CA HIS A 29 14.47 -25.14 -31.37
C HIS A 29 14.70 -25.21 -29.86
N LEU A 30 15.23 -26.35 -29.42
CA LEU A 30 15.91 -26.49 -28.13
C LEU A 30 17.22 -25.70 -28.17
N MET A 31 17.31 -24.62 -27.40
CA MET A 31 18.60 -24.05 -27.00
C MET A 31 18.80 -24.21 -25.50
N ARG A 32 19.75 -25.08 -25.15
CA ARG A 32 20.44 -25.10 -23.86
C ARG A 32 21.06 -23.71 -23.63
N ARG A 33 20.71 -23.05 -22.53
CA ARG A 33 21.49 -21.92 -22.00
C ARG A 33 22.23 -22.36 -20.74
N SER A 34 23.55 -22.44 -20.90
CA SER A 34 24.56 -22.38 -19.85
C SER A 34 24.30 -21.17 -18.95
N MET A 35 24.21 -21.38 -17.64
CA MET A 35 24.26 -20.31 -16.66
C MET A 35 25.72 -20.05 -16.30
N THR A 36 26.23 -18.90 -16.72
CA THR A 36 27.47 -18.36 -16.18
C THR A 36 27.40 -16.84 -16.16
N VAL A 37 27.61 -16.31 -14.95
CA VAL A 37 28.16 -14.99 -14.59
C VAL A 37 27.32 -13.75 -14.92
N SER A 38 27.06 -12.91 -13.90
CA SER A 38 27.74 -11.61 -13.78
C SER A 38 27.10 -10.73 -12.71
N ARG A 39 27.88 -10.36 -11.70
CA ARG A 39 27.59 -9.22 -10.82
C ARG A 39 27.78 -7.96 -11.67
N HIS A 40 26.68 -7.33 -12.09
CA HIS A 40 26.73 -5.97 -12.62
C HIS A 40 26.32 -4.98 -11.54
N ALA A 41 27.32 -4.29 -10.99
CA ALA A 41 27.13 -2.94 -10.49
C ALA A 41 26.78 -2.07 -11.70
N HIS A 42 25.50 -1.77 -11.88
CA HIS A 42 25.05 -0.79 -12.85
C HIS A 42 25.34 0.60 -12.28
N ILE A 43 26.53 1.12 -12.57
CA ILE A 43 26.71 2.57 -12.64
C ILE A 43 26.08 2.95 -13.98
N ALA A 44 24.83 3.39 -13.95
CA ALA A 44 24.18 3.99 -15.11
C ALA A 44 24.86 5.34 -15.37
N ALA A 45 25.89 5.33 -16.21
CA ALA A 45 26.41 6.55 -16.80
C ALA A 45 25.33 7.10 -17.75
N PHE A 46 24.65 8.16 -17.33
CA PHE A 46 23.79 8.92 -18.23
C PHE A 46 24.66 9.52 -19.34
N SER A 47 24.24 9.21 -20.57
CA SER A 47 24.72 9.69 -21.86
C SER A 47 24.94 11.21 -21.91
N SER A 48 26.13 11.64 -22.35
CA SER A 48 26.44 12.93 -23.01
C SER A 48 25.62 14.17 -22.61
N ALA A 49 25.38 14.38 -21.32
CA ALA A 49 24.61 15.54 -20.87
C ALA A 49 25.41 16.83 -21.12
N ALA A 50 24.75 17.85 -21.66
CA ALA A 50 25.29 19.20 -21.69
C ALA A 50 25.76 19.61 -20.28
N ALA A 51 26.80 20.45 -20.22
CA ALA A 51 27.29 20.97 -18.94
C ALA A 51 26.14 21.57 -18.13
N PRO A 52 26.09 21.36 -16.79
CA PRO A 52 25.05 21.92 -15.95
C PRO A 52 25.04 23.45 -16.07
N ALA A 53 23.85 24.05 -16.10
CA ALA A 53 23.66 25.50 -16.09
C ALA A 53 24.17 26.12 -14.79
N GLN A 54 24.05 25.38 -13.69
CA GLN A 54 24.56 25.74 -12.38
C GLN A 54 25.05 24.48 -11.67
N GLN A 55 26.23 24.55 -11.04
CA GLN A 55 26.75 23.46 -10.23
C GLN A 55 27.49 24.02 -9.02
N PHE A 56 27.18 23.50 -7.85
CA PHE A 56 27.90 23.87 -6.63
C PHE A 56 28.04 22.70 -5.67
N LYS A 57 29.12 22.76 -4.89
CA LYS A 57 29.49 21.80 -3.86
C LYS A 57 29.39 22.47 -2.51
N ILE A 58 28.74 21.81 -1.56
CA ILE A 58 28.55 22.30 -0.21
C ILE A 58 29.28 21.36 0.75
N GLU A 59 30.33 21.87 1.37
CA GLU A 59 31.04 21.12 2.41
C GLU A 59 30.14 20.96 3.64
N ARG A 60 30.03 19.72 4.13
CA ARG A 60 29.17 19.39 5.27
C ARG A 60 29.88 19.75 6.57
N SER A 61 29.23 20.56 7.40
CA SER A 61 29.66 20.75 8.79
C SER A 61 29.24 19.55 9.65
N ALA A 62 29.99 19.26 10.71
CA ALA A 62 29.66 18.17 11.64
C ALA A 62 28.32 18.39 12.36
N SER A 63 27.85 19.63 12.45
CA SER A 63 26.56 20.00 13.05
C SER A 63 25.38 19.89 12.09
N LEU A 64 25.62 19.79 10.77
CA LEU A 64 24.57 19.71 9.76
C LEU A 64 23.82 18.38 9.86
N LYS A 65 22.50 18.48 10.10
CA LYS A 65 21.60 17.35 10.25
C LYS A 65 20.58 17.25 9.12
N GLU A 66 20.26 18.36 8.48
CA GLU A 66 19.18 18.44 7.50
C GLU A 66 19.52 19.40 6.35
N VAL A 67 19.05 19.05 5.15
CA VAL A 67 19.08 19.91 3.97
C VAL A 67 17.65 20.16 3.51
N GLN A 68 17.32 21.42 3.31
CA GLN A 68 16.07 21.86 2.72
C GLN A 68 16.28 22.32 1.28
N PHE A 69 15.45 21.85 0.35
CA PHE A 69 15.36 22.35 -1.01
C PHE A 69 13.96 22.94 -1.23
N LYS A 70 13.87 24.19 -1.67
CA LYS A 70 12.60 24.91 -1.76
C LYS A 70 12.46 25.66 -3.08
N THR A 71 11.31 25.45 -3.73
CA THR A 71 10.83 26.29 -4.83
C THR A 71 9.59 27.06 -4.39
N SER A 72 9.40 28.24 -4.99
CA SER A 72 8.26 29.15 -4.77
C SER A 72 7.56 29.54 -6.06
N GLY A 73 8.22 29.42 -7.22
CA GLY A 73 7.69 29.77 -8.52
C GLY A 73 6.82 28.68 -9.15
N ALA A 74 6.12 29.05 -10.23
CA ALA A 74 5.31 28.12 -11.03
C ALA A 74 6.15 27.26 -12.00
N THR A 75 7.44 27.58 -12.17
CA THR A 75 8.37 26.83 -13.01
C THR A 75 8.43 25.38 -12.51
N LYS A 76 8.17 24.42 -13.41
CA LYS A 76 8.23 23.01 -13.08
C LYS A 76 9.68 22.59 -12.81
N VAL A 77 9.94 22.00 -11.65
CA VAL A 77 11.27 21.49 -11.28
C VAL A 77 11.21 19.98 -11.08
N GLU A 78 12.11 19.24 -11.72
CA GLU A 78 12.28 17.79 -11.50
C GLU A 78 13.52 17.55 -10.66
N VAL A 79 13.34 17.07 -9.43
CA VAL A 79 14.44 16.85 -8.48
C VAL A 79 14.76 15.37 -8.39
N HIS A 80 15.99 15.00 -8.75
CA HIS A 80 16.53 13.66 -8.59
C HIS A 80 17.48 13.61 -7.39
N VAL A 81 17.03 12.99 -6.30
CA VAL A 81 17.83 12.76 -5.11
C VAL A 81 18.61 11.46 -5.27
N ARG A 82 19.92 11.51 -5.04
CA ARG A 82 20.78 10.33 -5.05
C ARG A 82 21.62 10.26 -3.77
N PRO A 83 21.76 9.09 -3.14
CA PRO A 83 22.73 8.93 -2.06
C PRO A 83 24.14 9.14 -2.61
N SER A 84 24.92 9.93 -1.88
CA SER A 84 26.35 10.09 -2.09
C SER A 84 27.11 9.31 -1.02
N LEU A 85 28.21 8.68 -1.43
CA LEU A 85 29.21 8.12 -0.51
C LEU A 85 30.15 9.20 0.03
N MET A 86 30.08 10.41 -0.52
CA MET A 86 30.87 11.55 -0.08
C MET A 86 30.16 12.26 1.07
N GLU A 87 30.92 12.99 1.89
CA GLU A 87 30.37 13.72 3.03
C GLU A 87 29.71 15.04 2.63
N HIS A 88 30.09 15.60 1.47
CA HIS A 88 29.55 16.85 0.95
C HIS A 88 28.25 16.64 0.16
N ILE A 89 27.52 17.73 -0.03
CA ILE A 89 26.32 17.78 -0.87
C ILE A 89 26.72 18.37 -2.22
N GLU A 90 26.23 17.79 -3.32
CA GLU A 90 26.38 18.35 -4.66
C GLU A 90 25.00 18.66 -5.24
N VAL A 91 24.90 19.81 -5.88
CA VAL A 91 23.72 20.23 -6.64
C VAL A 91 24.17 20.52 -8.05
N SER A 92 23.52 19.88 -9.02
CA SER A 92 23.71 20.14 -10.44
C SER A 92 22.36 20.47 -11.09
N VAL A 93 22.26 21.64 -11.69
CA VAL A 93 21.06 22.13 -12.37
C VAL A 93 21.29 22.00 -13.87
N HIS A 94 20.39 21.29 -14.54
CA HIS A 94 20.46 21.01 -15.98
C HIS A 94 19.27 21.64 -16.72
N GLY A 95 19.48 21.82 -18.02
CA GLY A 95 18.48 22.37 -18.93
C GLY A 95 18.68 23.87 -19.15
N THR A 96 17.57 24.58 -19.35
CA THR A 96 17.56 25.99 -19.77
C THR A 96 17.38 26.95 -18.59
N ALA A 97 17.81 26.53 -17.41
CA ALA A 97 17.74 27.36 -16.21
C ALA A 97 18.73 28.52 -16.30
N SER A 98 18.45 29.61 -15.57
CA SER A 98 19.45 30.65 -15.33
C SER A 98 20.66 30.09 -14.58
N PRO A 99 21.85 30.71 -14.73
CA PRO A 99 23.06 30.26 -14.02
C PRO A 99 22.98 30.43 -12.50
N ASP A 100 22.09 31.29 -12.01
CA ASP A 100 21.86 31.58 -10.60
C ASP A 100 20.43 31.17 -10.17
N ALA A 101 19.94 30.06 -10.73
CA ALA A 101 18.58 29.56 -10.48
C ALA A 101 18.31 29.24 -8.99
N PHE A 102 19.34 28.81 -8.27
CA PHE A 102 19.28 28.48 -6.85
C PHE A 102 20.41 29.10 -6.07
N ARG A 103 20.15 29.47 -4.82
CA ARG A 103 21.16 29.94 -3.88
C ARG A 103 21.19 29.10 -2.62
N VAL A 104 22.35 29.05 -1.98
CA VAL A 104 22.58 28.30 -0.75
C VAL A 104 22.63 29.27 0.42
N GLU A 105 21.82 29.01 1.44
CA GLU A 105 21.74 29.79 2.67
C GLU A 105 21.90 28.86 3.87
N GLU A 106 22.73 29.24 4.85
CA GLU A 106 22.78 28.57 6.14
C GLU A 106 21.66 29.12 7.03
N ALA A 107 20.55 28.39 7.11
CA ALA A 107 19.42 28.79 7.97
C ALA A 107 19.76 28.63 9.46
N SER A 108 20.56 27.61 9.80
CA SER A 108 21.17 27.42 11.12
C SER A 108 22.35 26.46 11.02
N ALA A 109 23.12 26.32 12.11
CA ALA A 109 24.25 25.36 12.16
C ALA A 109 23.86 23.90 11.85
N SER A 110 22.57 23.54 11.99
CA SER A 110 22.06 22.19 11.71
C SER A 110 21.19 22.07 10.47
N LEU A 111 20.89 23.18 9.79
CA LEU A 111 19.98 23.23 8.64
C LEU A 111 20.57 24.11 7.54
N LEU A 112 20.75 23.51 6.37
CA LEU A 112 21.13 24.21 5.16
C LEU A 112 19.94 24.31 4.21
N GLN A 113 19.74 25.46 3.59
CA GLN A 113 18.64 25.72 2.68
C GLN A 113 19.17 26.02 1.27
N ILE A 114 18.64 25.31 0.28
CA ILE A 114 18.81 25.58 -1.14
C ILE A 114 17.48 26.16 -1.63
N ALA A 115 17.46 27.47 -1.90
CA ALA A 115 16.25 28.20 -2.25
C ALA A 115 16.30 28.66 -3.71
N GLU A 116 15.13 28.67 -4.35
CA GLU A 116 14.92 29.35 -5.62
C GLU A 116 15.32 30.83 -5.54
N ASP A 117 16.06 31.30 -6.55
CA ASP A 117 16.47 32.70 -6.68
C ASP A 117 15.98 33.30 -8.00
N ASP A 118 16.75 33.22 -9.09
CA ASP A 118 16.34 33.72 -10.42
C ASP A 118 15.90 32.58 -11.35
N LEU A 119 15.03 31.67 -10.88
CA LEU A 119 14.63 30.48 -11.64
C LEU A 119 13.73 30.84 -12.83
N THR A 120 14.37 31.07 -13.97
CA THR A 120 13.73 31.23 -15.27
C THR A 120 14.01 30.02 -16.15
N ALA A 121 13.00 29.55 -16.88
CA ALA A 121 13.12 28.45 -17.83
C ALA A 121 12.52 28.85 -19.19
N LEU A 122 13.05 28.28 -20.28
CA LEU A 122 12.41 28.38 -21.59
C LEU A 122 11.00 27.81 -21.50
N ALA A 123 10.04 28.53 -22.09
CA ALA A 123 8.61 28.31 -21.89
C ALA A 123 8.22 26.83 -22.04
N GLY A 124 7.81 26.23 -20.92
CA GLY A 124 7.26 24.87 -20.85
C GLY A 124 8.25 23.73 -20.60
N ALA A 125 9.57 23.97 -20.59
CA ALA A 125 10.55 22.94 -20.26
C ALA A 125 10.78 22.85 -18.73
N PRO A 126 10.78 21.64 -18.14
CA PRO A 126 11.14 21.49 -16.73
C PRO A 126 12.63 21.77 -16.49
N VAL A 127 12.95 22.30 -15.31
CA VAL A 127 14.33 22.41 -14.84
C VAL A 127 14.69 21.15 -14.08
N HIS A 128 15.76 20.47 -14.48
CA HIS A 128 16.20 19.24 -13.84
C HIS A 128 17.27 19.55 -12.79
N VAL A 129 17.11 19.02 -11.58
CA VAL A 129 18.05 19.20 -10.47
C VAL A 129 18.50 17.85 -9.97
N ASP A 130 19.79 17.57 -10.11
CA ASP A 130 20.44 16.43 -9.48
C ASP A 130 20.98 16.84 -8.12
N LEU A 131 20.44 16.25 -7.06
CA LEU A 131 20.80 16.49 -5.67
C LEU A 131 21.47 15.23 -5.09
N ALA A 132 22.81 15.26 -5.00
CA ALA A 132 23.58 14.20 -4.38
C ALA A 132 23.81 14.53 -2.90
N VAL A 133 23.30 13.68 -2.00
CA VAL A 133 23.27 13.93 -0.55
C VAL A 133 23.86 12.76 0.22
N PRO A 134 24.60 12.99 1.32
CA PRO A 134 25.08 11.93 2.19
C PRO A 134 23.95 11.00 2.64
N MET A 135 24.21 9.69 2.66
CA MET A 135 23.17 8.67 2.91
C MET A 135 22.42 8.85 4.25
N MET A 136 23.07 9.39 5.29
CA MET A 136 22.49 9.64 6.63
C MET A 136 22.34 11.14 6.88
N LEU A 137 21.43 11.77 6.16
CA LEU A 137 21.13 13.20 6.28
C LEU A 137 19.63 13.41 6.11
N GLY A 138 19.01 14.21 6.98
CA GLY A 138 17.61 14.57 6.85
C GLY A 138 17.39 15.41 5.60
N LEU A 139 16.24 15.25 4.95
CA LEU A 139 15.92 15.95 3.71
C LEU A 139 14.52 16.53 3.76
N GLN A 140 14.41 17.81 3.45
CA GLN A 140 13.15 18.50 3.26
C GLN A 140 13.05 19.07 1.85
N LEU A 141 12.15 18.54 1.03
CA LEU A 141 11.88 19.02 -0.33
C LEU A 141 10.49 19.66 -0.37
N SER A 142 10.42 20.94 -0.74
CA SER A 142 9.16 21.67 -0.88
C SER A 142 9.09 22.31 -2.27
N LEU A 143 8.27 21.73 -3.16
CA LEU A 143 8.12 22.20 -4.53
C LEU A 143 6.70 22.72 -4.75
N VAL A 144 6.54 23.88 -5.40
CA VAL A 144 5.21 24.33 -5.83
C VAL A 144 4.70 23.50 -7.00
N SER A 145 5.55 23.24 -8.00
CA SER A 145 5.25 22.43 -9.17
C SER A 145 6.49 21.63 -9.56
N GLY A 146 6.38 20.31 -9.64
CA GLY A 146 7.54 19.47 -9.87
C GLY A 146 7.39 18.02 -9.47
N ASP A 147 8.20 17.19 -10.10
CA ASP A 147 8.33 15.77 -9.78
C ASP A 147 9.57 15.55 -8.90
N VAL A 148 9.50 14.60 -7.97
CA VAL A 148 10.61 14.26 -7.06
C VAL A 148 10.91 12.79 -7.17
N HIS A 149 12.18 12.46 -7.41
CA HIS A 149 12.65 11.10 -7.62
C HIS A 149 13.76 10.76 -6.62
N PHE A 150 13.53 9.80 -5.74
CA PHE A 150 14.56 9.24 -4.87
C PHE A 150 15.14 7.98 -5.51
N HIS A 151 16.37 8.10 -5.98
CA HIS A 151 17.14 6.98 -6.50
C HIS A 151 17.78 6.20 -5.35
N ASP A 152 17.73 4.88 -5.43
CA ASP A 152 18.33 3.97 -4.45
C ASP A 152 17.78 4.11 -3.02
N LYS A 153 18.67 4.16 -2.01
CA LYS A 153 18.34 4.11 -0.59
C LYS A 153 18.82 5.40 0.07
N ILE A 154 17.88 6.14 0.67
CA ILE A 154 18.17 7.27 1.55
C ILE A 154 17.84 6.89 3.00
N GLU A 155 18.67 7.34 3.94
CA GLU A 155 18.45 7.21 5.38
C GLU A 155 18.41 8.58 6.08
N GLY A 156 17.44 8.78 6.96
CA GLY A 156 17.20 10.03 7.65
C GLY A 156 15.72 10.40 7.64
N ASP A 157 15.36 11.42 8.41
CA ASP A 157 14.01 11.98 8.37
C ASP A 157 13.81 12.68 7.02
N VAL A 158 12.76 12.28 6.30
CA VAL A 158 12.48 12.77 4.95
C VAL A 158 11.09 13.39 4.91
N ARG A 159 11.04 14.64 4.48
CA ARG A 159 9.81 15.38 4.22
C ARG A 159 9.78 15.85 2.77
N VAL A 160 8.79 15.42 2.01
CA VAL A 160 8.59 15.84 0.63
C VAL A 160 7.18 16.40 0.49
N SER A 161 7.07 17.59 -0.08
CA SER A 161 5.78 18.23 -0.35
C SER A 161 5.82 18.84 -1.73
N THR A 162 4.92 18.41 -2.62
CA THR A 162 4.74 18.98 -3.96
C THR A 162 3.33 19.56 -4.09
N GLY A 163 3.20 20.76 -4.67
CA GLY A 163 1.88 21.33 -4.98
C GLY A 163 1.22 20.57 -6.12
N ALA A 164 1.91 20.49 -7.26
CA ALA A 164 1.53 19.64 -8.38
C ALA A 164 2.72 18.80 -8.82
N GLY A 165 2.51 17.51 -9.09
CA GLY A 165 3.54 16.58 -9.54
C GLY A 165 3.71 15.36 -8.63
N ASN A 166 4.46 14.39 -9.12
CA ASN A 166 4.59 13.06 -8.54
C ASN A 166 5.79 12.95 -7.60
N ILE A 167 5.72 11.97 -6.71
CA ILE A 167 6.81 11.59 -5.83
C ILE A 167 7.09 10.11 -6.07
N ASP A 168 8.21 9.80 -6.70
CA ASP A 168 8.65 8.43 -6.96
C ASP A 168 9.85 8.11 -6.06
N VAL A 169 9.68 7.11 -5.20
CA VAL A 169 10.67 6.72 -4.20
C VAL A 169 11.05 5.27 -4.40
N HIS A 170 12.35 4.98 -4.48
CA HIS A 170 12.79 3.60 -4.44
C HIS A 170 12.77 3.04 -3.01
N LYS A 171 13.66 3.51 -2.13
CA LYS A 171 13.72 3.08 -0.72
C LYS A 171 14.11 4.24 0.20
N VAL A 172 13.35 4.45 1.27
CA VAL A 172 13.66 5.46 2.30
C VAL A 172 13.50 4.85 3.68
N ARG A 173 14.45 5.16 4.57
CA ARG A 173 14.41 4.78 5.99
C ARG A 173 14.62 6.00 6.88
N GLY A 174 13.82 6.19 7.91
CA GLY A 174 13.98 7.33 8.83
C GLY A 174 13.11 7.16 10.05
N MET A 175 13.20 8.04 11.05
CA MET A 175 12.24 7.99 12.16
C MET A 175 10.90 8.56 11.71
N LYS A 176 10.93 9.68 10.97
CA LYS A 176 9.76 10.40 10.49
C LYS A 176 9.83 10.56 8.97
N LEU A 177 8.86 9.96 8.28
CA LEU A 177 8.73 10.07 6.82
C LEU A 177 7.40 10.75 6.49
N HIS A 178 7.44 11.81 5.69
CA HIS A 178 6.24 12.50 5.24
C HIS A 178 6.34 12.80 3.74
N LEU A 179 5.47 12.18 2.94
CA LEU A 179 5.39 12.40 1.50
C LEU A 179 3.99 12.92 1.16
N SER A 180 3.90 14.10 0.56
CA SER A 180 2.62 14.73 0.24
C SER A 180 2.64 15.39 -1.13
N THR A 181 1.59 15.16 -1.92
CA THR A 181 1.31 15.89 -3.16
C THR A 181 -0.17 16.26 -3.22
N ASN A 182 -0.49 17.52 -3.58
CA ASN A 182 -1.90 17.93 -3.70
C ASN A 182 -2.52 17.43 -5.01
N ASP A 183 -1.72 17.38 -6.08
CA ASP A 183 -2.16 16.98 -7.42
C ASP A 183 -1.12 16.08 -8.08
N GLY A 184 -1.03 14.85 -7.59
CA GLY A 184 -0.11 13.87 -8.11
C GLY A 184 -0.25 12.50 -7.48
N THR A 185 0.69 11.63 -7.84
CA THR A 185 0.81 10.25 -7.36
C THR A 185 2.05 10.10 -6.47
N ILE A 186 1.95 9.30 -5.42
CA ILE A 186 3.12 8.81 -4.69
C ILE A 186 3.36 7.35 -5.10
N ARG A 187 4.56 7.03 -5.60
CA ARG A 187 4.98 5.66 -5.89
C ARG A 187 6.16 5.27 -5.03
N VAL A 188 6.05 4.14 -4.34
CA VAL A 188 7.15 3.54 -3.57
C VAL A 188 7.46 2.18 -4.17
N HIS A 189 8.56 2.10 -4.91
CA HIS A 189 8.94 0.91 -5.66
C HIS A 189 9.44 -0.23 -4.77
N ASN A 190 9.98 0.06 -3.58
CA ASN A 190 10.55 -0.95 -2.71
C ASN A 190 10.03 -0.89 -1.27
N LEU A 191 10.41 0.13 -0.50
CA LEU A 191 10.17 0.16 0.94
C LEU A 191 10.20 1.58 1.51
N LEU A 192 9.20 1.91 2.34
CA LEU A 192 9.30 2.95 3.36
C LEU A 192 9.41 2.32 4.74
N GLU A 193 10.40 2.72 5.52
CA GLU A 193 10.67 2.19 6.85
C GLU A 193 10.83 3.33 7.86
N GLY A 194 10.06 3.34 8.94
CA GLY A 194 10.23 4.35 9.99
C GLY A 194 9.20 4.31 11.10
N ASP A 195 9.43 5.03 12.20
CA ASP A 195 8.51 5.01 13.34
C ASP A 195 7.15 5.62 12.98
N ALA A 196 7.16 6.75 12.26
CA ALA A 196 5.96 7.43 11.79
C ALA A 196 6.06 7.72 10.30
N ILE A 197 5.11 7.19 9.53
CA ILE A 197 5.00 7.41 8.08
C ILE A 197 3.68 8.10 7.77
N SER A 198 3.74 9.20 7.04
CA SER A 198 2.57 9.96 6.58
C SER A 198 2.59 10.11 5.06
N LEU A 199 1.53 9.67 4.39
CA LEU A 199 1.38 9.73 2.93
C LEU A 199 0.10 10.48 2.56
N SER A 200 0.16 11.43 1.63
CA SER A 200 -1.02 12.14 1.13
C SER A 200 -0.95 12.40 -0.37
N ALA A 201 -1.86 11.83 -1.16
CA ALA A 201 -1.89 12.02 -2.62
C ALA A 201 -3.26 11.67 -3.22
N LYS A 202 -3.48 11.94 -4.51
CA LYS A 202 -4.68 11.47 -5.24
C LYS A 202 -4.63 9.96 -5.53
N GLN A 203 -3.42 9.43 -5.66
CA GLN A 203 -3.16 8.03 -5.90
C GLN A 203 -1.87 7.63 -5.17
N ILE A 204 -1.89 6.47 -4.51
CA ILE A 204 -0.70 5.92 -3.83
C ILE A 204 -0.48 4.49 -4.30
N GLU A 205 0.74 4.20 -4.76
CA GLU A 205 1.20 2.86 -5.10
C GLU A 205 2.43 2.53 -4.25
N CYS A 206 2.26 1.76 -3.18
CA CYS A 206 3.34 1.49 -2.24
C CYS A 206 3.61 0.00 -2.12
N LYS A 207 4.80 -0.47 -2.53
CA LYS A 207 5.12 -1.90 -2.45
C LYS A 207 5.22 -2.42 -1.02
N LYS A 208 5.81 -1.65 -0.11
CA LYS A 208 6.01 -2.08 1.28
C LYS A 208 6.10 -0.91 2.26
N ILE A 209 5.40 -1.02 3.37
CA ILE A 209 5.47 -0.12 4.52
C ILE A 209 5.95 -0.95 5.73
N MET A 210 6.94 -0.44 6.46
CA MET A 210 7.37 -0.97 7.75
C MET A 210 7.38 0.18 8.74
N ALA A 211 6.40 0.24 9.64
CA ALA A 211 6.31 1.36 10.57
C ALA A 211 5.74 1.00 11.93
N LYS A 212 5.96 1.85 12.94
CA LYS A 212 5.12 1.75 14.13
C LYS A 212 3.73 2.31 13.82
N PHE A 213 3.70 3.49 13.22
CA PHE A 213 2.47 4.19 12.84
C PHE A 213 2.51 4.61 11.37
N ALA A 214 1.44 4.31 10.64
CA ALA A 214 1.24 4.79 9.27
C ALA A 214 -0.09 5.56 9.15
N ASP A 215 -0.04 6.79 8.66
CA ASP A 215 -1.21 7.60 8.34
C ASP A 215 -1.24 7.89 6.85
N VAL A 216 -2.29 7.42 6.18
CA VAL A 216 -2.44 7.48 4.73
C VAL A 216 -3.70 8.24 4.38
N LYS A 217 -3.56 9.26 3.55
CA LYS A 217 -4.67 10.08 3.05
C LYS A 217 -4.73 10.02 1.53
N ILE A 218 -5.79 9.43 1.00
CA ILE A 218 -6.06 9.42 -0.44
C ILE A 218 -7.10 10.50 -0.73
N THR A 219 -6.67 11.55 -1.43
CA THR A 219 -7.49 12.74 -1.67
C THR A 219 -8.43 12.55 -2.86
N LYS A 220 -9.46 13.39 -2.90
CA LYS A 220 -10.51 13.29 -3.92
C LYS A 220 -9.94 13.55 -5.30
N SER A 221 -10.31 12.71 -6.25
CA SER A 221 -10.00 12.86 -7.67
C SER A 221 -11.31 12.93 -8.46
N PRO A 222 -11.39 13.74 -9.53
CA PRO A 222 -12.56 13.75 -10.43
C PRO A 222 -12.68 12.45 -11.24
N VAL A 223 -11.59 11.68 -11.33
CA VAL A 223 -11.53 10.38 -11.99
C VAL A 223 -11.29 9.32 -10.93
N ALA A 224 -11.95 8.17 -11.05
CA ALA A 224 -11.66 7.01 -10.21
C ALA A 224 -10.20 6.56 -10.41
N LEU A 225 -9.42 6.59 -9.33
CA LEU A 225 -8.01 6.19 -9.32
C LEU A 225 -7.81 5.09 -8.27
N ASP A 226 -7.21 3.99 -8.70
CA ASP A 226 -6.92 2.86 -7.81
C ASP A 226 -5.66 3.14 -7.00
N SER A 227 -5.72 2.90 -5.69
CA SER A 227 -4.55 2.93 -4.81
C SER A 227 -4.20 1.53 -4.34
N SER A 228 -2.90 1.26 -4.22
CA SER A 228 -2.42 -0.06 -3.84
C SER A 228 -1.28 -0.03 -2.83
N PHE A 229 -1.33 -0.97 -1.89
CA PHE A 229 -0.33 -1.21 -0.87
C PHE A 229 0.04 -2.70 -0.92
N GLY A 230 1.32 -3.04 -1.10
CA GLY A 230 1.77 -4.42 -1.19
C GLY A 230 1.74 -5.12 0.18
N ALA A 231 2.75 -4.93 1.01
CA ALA A 231 2.73 -5.44 2.39
C ALA A 231 2.88 -4.29 3.39
N MET A 232 2.11 -4.31 4.47
CA MET A 232 2.26 -3.36 5.57
C MET A 232 2.58 -4.13 6.85
N TYR A 233 3.74 -3.85 7.41
CA TYR A 233 4.19 -4.33 8.71
C TYR A 233 4.11 -3.14 9.66
N VAL A 234 3.00 -3.03 10.37
CA VAL A 234 2.68 -1.86 11.19
C VAL A 234 2.31 -2.26 12.61
N ALA A 235 2.50 -1.39 13.60
CA ALA A 235 1.74 -1.57 14.85
C ALA A 235 0.29 -1.12 14.61
N GLN A 236 0.14 0.06 13.99
CA GLN A 236 -1.14 0.63 13.60
C GLN A 236 -1.02 1.40 12.28
N ALA A 237 -2.01 1.22 11.40
CA ALA A 237 -2.19 2.05 10.21
C ALA A 237 -3.61 2.59 10.13
N VAL A 238 -3.73 3.83 9.67
CA VAL A 238 -5.00 4.47 9.31
C VAL A 238 -4.96 4.87 7.84
N VAL A 239 -5.99 4.48 7.09
CA VAL A 239 -6.16 4.86 5.68
C VAL A 239 -7.48 5.61 5.53
N ASN A 240 -7.39 6.91 5.27
CA ASN A 240 -8.53 7.76 4.96
C ASN A 240 -8.62 7.96 3.45
N SER A 241 -9.64 7.42 2.79
CA SER A 241 -9.85 7.52 1.36
C SER A 241 -11.13 8.27 1.03
N VAL A 242 -11.03 9.32 0.22
CA VAL A 242 -12.20 9.98 -0.40
C VAL A 242 -12.16 9.87 -1.92
N ALA A 243 -11.42 8.88 -2.42
CA ALA A 243 -11.31 8.56 -3.84
C ALA A 243 -12.28 7.44 -4.23
N THR A 244 -12.86 7.55 -5.42
CA THR A 244 -13.90 6.65 -5.92
C THR A 244 -13.36 5.39 -6.63
N GLY A 245 -12.04 5.15 -6.59
CA GLY A 245 -11.41 3.97 -7.17
C GLY A 245 -11.43 2.76 -6.25
N ALA A 246 -10.66 1.73 -6.60
CA ALA A 246 -10.41 0.60 -5.72
C ALA A 246 -9.24 0.86 -4.77
N LEU A 247 -9.36 0.40 -3.52
CA LEU A 247 -8.29 0.36 -2.55
C LEU A 247 -7.83 -1.09 -2.36
N ARG A 248 -6.58 -1.38 -2.73
CA ARG A 248 -6.02 -2.74 -2.63
C ARG A 248 -4.87 -2.77 -1.65
N ILE A 249 -4.99 -3.59 -0.63
CA ILE A 249 -3.99 -3.79 0.38
C ILE A 249 -3.64 -5.28 0.32
N GLY A 250 -2.36 -5.61 0.24
CA GLY A 250 -1.92 -7.01 0.24
C GLY A 250 -1.94 -7.56 1.66
N ASN A 251 -0.78 -7.88 2.20
CA ASN A 251 -0.68 -8.51 3.51
C ASN A 251 -0.51 -7.45 4.61
N ILE A 252 -1.31 -7.55 5.66
CA ILE A 252 -1.22 -6.72 6.86
C ILE A 252 -0.71 -7.56 8.02
N HIS A 253 0.34 -7.07 8.67
CA HIS A 253 0.77 -7.51 9.99
C HIS A 253 0.60 -6.33 10.94
N GLY A 254 -0.34 -6.43 11.89
CA GLY A 254 -0.71 -5.34 12.80
C GLY A 254 -2.18 -4.92 12.72
N ALA A 255 -2.48 -3.71 13.21
CA ALA A 255 -3.81 -3.12 13.15
C ALA A 255 -3.97 -2.19 11.93
N LEU A 256 -5.07 -2.33 11.20
CA LEU A 256 -5.43 -1.46 10.09
C LEU A 256 -6.86 -0.92 10.26
N ASP A 257 -7.00 0.40 10.21
CA ASP A 257 -8.28 1.12 10.16
C ASP A 257 -8.44 1.81 8.80
N ILE A 258 -9.46 1.45 8.03
CA ILE A 258 -9.78 2.04 6.74
C ILE A 258 -11.10 2.80 6.87
N LYS A 259 -11.05 4.11 6.58
CA LYS A 259 -12.23 4.97 6.46
C LYS A 259 -12.31 5.47 5.04
N SER A 260 -13.38 5.12 4.36
CA SER A 260 -13.53 5.36 2.94
C SER A 260 -14.88 6.01 2.62
N GLN A 261 -14.92 6.73 1.51
CA GLN A 261 -16.14 7.29 0.95
C GLN A 261 -16.19 6.96 -0.54
N ASP A 262 -17.24 6.24 -0.94
CA ASP A 262 -17.56 5.92 -2.34
C ASP A 262 -16.49 5.08 -3.05
N ALA A 263 -15.72 4.27 -2.31
CA ALA A 263 -14.84 3.31 -2.96
C ALA A 263 -15.66 2.29 -3.74
N THR A 264 -15.10 1.81 -4.86
CA THR A 264 -15.75 0.73 -5.62
C THR A 264 -15.44 -0.65 -5.05
N LEU A 265 -14.27 -0.79 -4.42
CA LEU A 265 -13.79 -2.03 -3.84
C LEU A 265 -12.73 -1.71 -2.79
N ILE A 266 -12.84 -2.33 -1.62
CA ILE A 266 -11.76 -2.41 -0.63
C ILE A 266 -11.33 -3.88 -0.53
N GLN A 267 -10.10 -4.17 -0.94
CA GLN A 267 -9.55 -5.51 -0.90
C GLN A 267 -8.38 -5.58 0.07
N VAL A 268 -8.43 -6.51 1.03
CA VAL A 268 -7.30 -6.85 1.91
C VAL A 268 -6.92 -8.32 1.68
N ALA A 269 -5.75 -8.55 1.09
CA ALA A 269 -5.39 -9.87 0.59
C ALA A 269 -5.10 -10.88 1.69
N SER A 270 -4.62 -10.42 2.85
CA SER A 270 -4.37 -11.24 4.05
C SER A 270 -4.24 -10.33 5.27
N VAL A 271 -4.90 -10.72 6.37
CA VAL A 271 -4.86 -10.06 7.67
C VAL A 271 -4.18 -10.99 8.68
N ASN A 272 -3.16 -10.47 9.33
CA ASN A 272 -2.50 -11.03 10.49
C ASN A 272 -2.49 -9.96 11.58
N GLY A 273 -3.61 -9.82 12.29
CA GLY A 273 -3.81 -8.75 13.26
C GLY A 273 -5.27 -8.32 13.40
N SER A 274 -5.54 -7.02 13.38
CA SER A 274 -6.90 -6.46 13.48
C SER A 274 -7.23 -5.58 12.27
N LEU A 275 -8.51 -5.53 11.92
CA LEU A 275 -8.97 -4.82 10.73
C LEU A 275 -10.31 -4.12 10.97
N ALA A 276 -10.34 -2.81 10.84
CA ALA A 276 -11.56 -2.03 10.74
C ALA A 276 -11.70 -1.46 9.32
N ILE A 277 -12.87 -1.61 8.71
CA ILE A 277 -13.21 -1.02 7.41
C ILE A 277 -14.60 -0.41 7.52
N GLU A 278 -14.69 0.88 7.22
CA GLU A 278 -15.94 1.61 7.08
C GLU A 278 -15.92 2.34 5.73
N ASP A 279 -16.86 2.00 4.83
CA ASP A 279 -17.16 2.80 3.65
C ASP A 279 -18.61 3.31 3.74
N VAL A 280 -18.77 4.63 3.60
CA VAL A 280 -20.09 5.30 3.70
C VAL A 280 -20.83 5.36 2.35
N GLY A 281 -20.27 4.78 1.28
CA GLY A 281 -20.87 4.73 -0.05
C GLY A 281 -21.77 3.53 -0.25
N ASP A 282 -22.72 3.67 -1.18
CA ASP A 282 -23.79 2.68 -1.39
C ASP A 282 -23.33 1.40 -2.12
N ASN A 283 -22.20 1.44 -2.83
CA ASN A 283 -21.80 0.36 -3.76
C ASN A 283 -20.36 -0.14 -3.53
N CYS A 284 -19.81 0.06 -2.34
CA CYS A 284 -18.48 -0.44 -2.01
C CYS A 284 -18.54 -1.93 -1.71
N ASP A 285 -17.79 -2.74 -2.46
CA ASP A 285 -17.56 -4.14 -2.12
C ASP A 285 -16.33 -4.29 -1.21
N ILE A 286 -16.37 -5.24 -0.27
CA ILE A 286 -15.24 -5.61 0.59
C ILE A 286 -14.82 -7.06 0.31
N ASP A 287 -13.53 -7.30 0.06
CA ASP A 287 -12.93 -8.64 -0.10
C ASP A 287 -11.75 -8.81 0.86
N VAL A 288 -11.91 -9.65 1.88
CA VAL A 288 -10.92 -9.83 2.96
C VAL A 288 -10.56 -11.30 3.14
N HIS A 289 -9.28 -11.54 3.45
CA HIS A 289 -8.80 -12.83 3.95
C HIS A 289 -8.16 -12.69 5.32
N TYR A 290 -8.48 -13.58 6.26
CA TYR A 290 -7.85 -13.66 7.57
C TYR A 290 -6.95 -14.88 7.67
N ASP A 291 -5.67 -14.65 7.91
CA ASP A 291 -4.69 -15.69 8.25
C ASP A 291 -4.60 -15.89 9.78
N SER A 292 -4.73 -14.79 10.53
CA SER A 292 -4.83 -14.78 11.99
C SER A 292 -5.46 -13.47 12.48
N LEU A 293 -6.05 -13.52 13.67
CA LEU A 293 -6.63 -12.36 14.34
C LEU A 293 -5.92 -12.10 15.67
N HIS A 294 -5.79 -10.83 16.03
CA HIS A 294 -5.40 -10.47 17.39
C HIS A 294 -6.54 -10.70 18.36
N HIS A 295 -6.20 -11.15 19.57
CA HIS A 295 -7.13 -11.11 20.69
C HIS A 295 -7.30 -9.66 21.13
N VAL A 296 -8.55 -9.24 21.26
CA VAL A 296 -8.95 -7.95 21.83
C VAL A 296 -9.56 -8.19 23.20
N THR A 297 -9.58 -7.14 24.02
CA THR A 297 -10.22 -7.17 25.34
C THR A 297 -11.73 -7.42 25.22
N ASP A 298 -12.32 -7.99 26.27
CA ASP A 298 -13.72 -8.38 26.35
C ASP A 298 -14.67 -7.31 25.76
N GLY A 299 -15.50 -7.72 24.80
CA GLY A 299 -16.53 -6.87 24.20
C GLY A 299 -16.11 -6.06 22.97
N GLU A 300 -14.84 -6.10 22.57
CA GLU A 300 -14.38 -5.49 21.32
C GLU A 300 -14.30 -6.51 20.18
N HIS A 301 -14.52 -6.06 18.94
CA HIS A 301 -14.33 -6.89 17.75
C HIS A 301 -12.87 -6.79 17.27
N ALA A 302 -12.23 -7.94 17.02
CA ALA A 302 -10.91 -7.98 16.40
C ALA A 302 -10.99 -7.45 14.96
N SER A 303 -12.17 -7.56 14.34
CA SER A 303 -12.43 -6.95 13.05
C SER A 303 -13.86 -6.44 12.92
N ASN A 304 -14.02 -5.25 12.32
CA ASN A 304 -15.30 -4.62 12.04
C ASN A 304 -15.34 -4.17 10.58
N LEU A 305 -16.30 -4.66 9.82
CA LEU A 305 -16.44 -4.37 8.39
C LEU A 305 -17.83 -3.80 8.11
N SER A 306 -17.90 -2.65 7.44
CA SER A 306 -19.16 -2.01 7.08
C SER A 306 -19.08 -1.37 5.69
N CYS A 307 -20.03 -1.70 4.81
CA CYS A 307 -20.16 -1.11 3.48
C CYS A 307 -21.60 -1.18 2.93
N GLY A 308 -21.90 -0.39 1.89
CA GLY A 308 -23.16 -0.48 1.16
C GLY A 308 -23.30 -1.71 0.27
N GLY A 309 -22.19 -2.20 -0.31
CA GLY A 309 -22.15 -3.32 -1.25
C GLY A 309 -21.95 -4.69 -0.59
N GLN A 310 -21.28 -5.60 -1.30
CA GLN A 310 -21.11 -7.00 -0.87
C GLN A 310 -19.85 -7.19 -0.01
N ILE A 311 -19.89 -8.17 0.90
CA ILE A 311 -18.70 -8.58 1.67
C ILE A 311 -18.36 -10.03 1.36
N GLN A 312 -17.12 -10.26 0.94
CA GLN A 312 -16.53 -11.58 0.75
C GLN A 312 -15.48 -11.84 1.82
N LEU A 313 -15.78 -12.78 2.72
CA LEU A 313 -14.92 -13.20 3.80
C LEU A 313 -14.33 -14.58 3.51
N SER A 314 -13.01 -14.66 3.66
CA SER A 314 -12.28 -15.92 3.58
C SER A 314 -11.43 -16.08 4.81
N ILE A 315 -11.55 -17.20 5.51
CA ILE A 315 -10.90 -17.42 6.79
C ILE A 315 -10.00 -18.65 6.69
N GLU A 316 -8.77 -18.57 7.19
CA GLU A 316 -7.85 -19.69 7.26
C GLU A 316 -8.52 -20.88 7.98
N PRO A 317 -8.54 -22.10 7.41
CA PRO A 317 -9.32 -23.20 7.97
C PRO A 317 -8.94 -23.57 9.40
N SER A 318 -7.69 -23.36 9.82
CA SER A 318 -7.23 -23.65 11.18
C SER A 318 -7.62 -22.60 12.22
N MET A 319 -8.23 -21.48 11.81
CA MET A 319 -8.59 -20.38 12.71
C MET A 319 -10.00 -20.58 13.29
N GLU A 320 -10.12 -20.38 14.60
CA GLU A 320 -11.41 -20.24 15.27
C GLU A 320 -11.76 -18.76 15.38
N ALA A 321 -13.02 -18.41 15.14
CA ALA A 321 -13.51 -17.04 15.21
C ALA A 321 -15.00 -17.00 15.55
N GLN A 322 -15.41 -16.02 16.35
CA GLN A 322 -16.82 -15.69 16.52
C GLN A 322 -17.23 -14.78 15.36
N LEU A 323 -18.34 -15.08 14.71
CA LEU A 323 -18.89 -14.30 13.61
C LEU A 323 -20.22 -13.67 14.02
N GLU A 324 -20.38 -12.40 13.65
CA GLU A 324 -21.62 -11.64 13.71
C GLU A 324 -21.81 -10.95 12.34
N LEU A 325 -22.79 -11.41 11.57
CA LEU A 325 -22.95 -11.09 10.15
C LEU A 325 -24.35 -10.53 9.89
N HIS A 326 -24.41 -9.38 9.23
CA HIS A 326 -25.62 -8.62 9.01
C HIS A 326 -25.73 -8.23 7.53
N ALA A 327 -26.74 -8.73 6.80
CA ALA A 327 -26.84 -8.55 5.35
C ALA A 327 -28.25 -8.82 4.81
N GLU A 328 -28.51 -8.55 3.53
CA GLU A 328 -29.74 -9.03 2.87
C GLU A 328 -29.74 -10.56 2.71
N GLU A 329 -28.57 -11.13 2.43
CA GLU A 329 -28.36 -12.57 2.28
C GLU A 329 -27.01 -12.98 2.85
N ILE A 330 -26.99 -14.09 3.60
CA ILE A 330 -25.78 -14.63 4.23
C ILE A 330 -25.55 -16.04 3.71
N ALA A 331 -24.41 -16.25 3.03
CA ALA A 331 -23.98 -17.54 2.53
C ALA A 331 -22.73 -18.02 3.29
N THR A 332 -22.77 -19.23 3.84
CA THR A 332 -21.68 -19.81 4.66
C THR A 332 -21.17 -21.14 4.10
N ASP A 333 -21.26 -21.33 2.78
CA ASP A 333 -20.94 -22.58 2.11
C ASP A 333 -19.51 -23.08 2.40
N GLY A 334 -19.42 -24.31 2.93
CA GLY A 334 -18.14 -24.96 3.24
C GLY A 334 -17.52 -24.57 4.59
N CYS A 335 -18.17 -23.71 5.36
CA CYS A 335 -17.78 -23.40 6.73
C CYS A 335 -18.27 -24.49 7.70
N LYS A 336 -17.50 -24.72 8.77
CA LYS A 336 -17.91 -25.55 9.90
C LYS A 336 -18.08 -24.69 11.13
N PHE A 337 -19.20 -24.86 11.81
CA PHE A 337 -19.54 -24.11 13.01
C PHE A 337 -19.70 -25.06 14.20
N ALA A 338 -19.21 -24.64 15.36
CA ALA A 338 -19.54 -25.27 16.64
C ALA A 338 -20.95 -24.89 17.09
N ALA A 339 -21.33 -23.63 16.87
CA ALA A 339 -22.67 -23.10 17.04
C ALA A 339 -22.95 -22.12 15.89
N PHE A 340 -24.16 -22.16 15.34
CA PHE A 340 -24.58 -21.26 14.27
C PHE A 340 -26.09 -21.04 14.39
N ASP A 341 -26.47 -19.78 14.34
CA ASP A 341 -27.85 -19.32 14.34
C ASP A 341 -28.04 -18.30 13.22
N LEU A 342 -29.16 -18.41 12.51
CA LEU A 342 -29.49 -17.55 11.38
C LEU A 342 -30.94 -17.10 11.53
N ASP A 343 -31.10 -15.83 11.85
CA ASP A 343 -32.37 -15.15 11.96
C ASP A 343 -32.63 -14.35 10.69
N GLN A 344 -33.61 -14.78 9.90
CA GLN A 344 -34.19 -13.93 8.87
C GLN A 344 -35.19 -12.99 9.55
N LEU A 345 -34.91 -11.69 9.53
CA LEU A 345 -35.86 -10.66 9.95
C LEU A 345 -36.90 -10.47 8.82
N GLU A 346 -37.59 -9.32 8.74
CA GLU A 346 -38.49 -9.03 7.62
C GLU A 346 -37.83 -9.35 6.25
N ASP A 347 -38.63 -9.54 5.20
CA ASP A 347 -38.30 -10.26 3.94
C ASP A 347 -36.93 -9.94 3.27
N ASP A 348 -36.21 -8.89 3.67
CA ASP A 348 -34.98 -8.39 3.05
C ASP A 348 -33.76 -8.27 4.00
N TYR A 349 -33.78 -8.79 5.24
CA TYR A 349 -32.61 -8.69 6.14
C TYR A 349 -32.36 -9.95 6.98
N ALA A 350 -31.10 -10.35 7.09
CA ALA A 350 -30.63 -11.54 7.81
C ALA A 350 -29.55 -11.17 8.82
N ILE A 351 -29.61 -11.80 9.99
CA ILE A 351 -28.58 -11.75 11.03
C ILE A 351 -28.11 -13.18 11.27
N ALA A 352 -26.80 -13.42 11.16
CA ALA A 352 -26.20 -14.69 11.51
C ALA A 352 -25.17 -14.51 12.60
N THR A 353 -25.23 -15.38 13.61
CA THR A 353 -24.20 -15.45 14.65
C THR A 353 -23.68 -16.87 14.76
N GLY A 354 -22.39 -17.04 14.97
CA GLY A 354 -21.84 -18.37 15.12
C GLY A 354 -20.36 -18.43 15.46
N THR A 355 -19.95 -19.54 16.04
CA THR A 355 -18.55 -19.84 16.36
C THR A 355 -18.00 -20.74 15.27
N LEU A 356 -17.12 -20.19 14.43
CA LEU A 356 -16.43 -20.94 13.39
C LEU A 356 -15.44 -21.91 14.02
N ALA A 357 -15.56 -23.18 13.67
CA ALA A 357 -14.68 -24.24 14.18
C ALA A 357 -13.44 -24.39 13.30
N ALA A 358 -12.29 -24.62 13.93
CA ALA A 358 -11.08 -24.98 13.21
C ALA A 358 -11.27 -26.30 12.46
N GLN A 359 -10.90 -26.31 11.19
CA GLN A 359 -10.82 -27.49 10.36
C GLN A 359 -9.37 -27.97 10.30
N ALA A 360 -9.17 -29.28 10.48
CA ALA A 360 -7.87 -29.88 10.22
C ALA A 360 -7.44 -29.55 8.79
N ALA A 361 -6.26 -28.95 8.65
CA ALA A 361 -5.69 -28.67 7.34
C ALA A 361 -5.67 -29.99 6.54
N PRO A 362 -6.19 -30.03 5.31
CA PRO A 362 -6.03 -31.21 4.47
C PRO A 362 -4.52 -31.45 4.34
N ALA A 363 -4.07 -32.66 4.72
CA ALA A 363 -2.66 -33.02 4.70
C ALA A 363 -2.07 -32.59 3.36
N SER A 364 -1.14 -31.64 3.37
CA SER A 364 -0.55 -31.11 2.15
C SER A 364 0.24 -32.23 1.49
N THR A 365 -0.33 -32.83 0.45
CA THR A 365 0.38 -33.77 -0.43
C THR A 365 1.31 -32.96 -1.33
N SER A 366 2.33 -32.35 -0.74
CA SER A 366 3.43 -31.73 -1.46
C SER A 366 4.74 -32.20 -0.84
N ALA A 367 5.14 -33.41 -1.22
CA ALA A 367 6.50 -33.87 -1.11
C ALA A 367 7.41 -33.07 -2.06
N SER A 368 7.60 -31.77 -1.79
CA SER A 368 8.64 -30.97 -2.44
C SER A 368 9.80 -30.82 -1.47
N SER A 369 10.77 -31.72 -1.63
CA SER A 369 12.11 -31.66 -1.05
C SER A 369 12.85 -30.39 -1.53
N GLY A 370 12.58 -29.26 -0.89
CA GLY A 370 13.27 -28.01 -1.19
C GLY A 370 13.15 -27.01 -0.05
N LYS A 371 14.02 -27.15 0.96
CA LYS A 371 14.55 -26.21 1.99
C LYS A 371 13.72 -25.01 2.52
N ILE A 372 12.50 -24.76 2.08
CA ILE A 372 11.62 -23.71 2.56
C ILE A 372 10.68 -24.38 3.54
N ASN A 373 11.05 -24.36 4.81
CA ASN A 373 10.14 -24.72 5.88
C ASN A 373 9.04 -23.66 5.91
N LEU A 374 7.92 -23.90 5.19
CA LEU A 374 6.84 -22.93 5.04
C LEU A 374 6.19 -22.59 6.39
N SER A 375 6.05 -23.58 7.28
CA SER A 375 5.60 -23.33 8.66
C SER A 375 6.64 -22.52 9.41
N GLY A 376 7.93 -22.87 9.33
CA GLY A 376 9.00 -22.09 9.95
C GLY A 376 9.11 -20.65 9.43
N ALA A 377 8.83 -20.40 8.14
CA ALA A 377 8.80 -19.07 7.55
C ALA A 377 7.55 -18.28 7.95
N LYS A 378 6.39 -18.95 8.06
CA LYS A 378 5.14 -18.38 8.60
C LYS A 378 5.32 -18.01 10.08
N ASP A 379 5.86 -18.91 10.90
CA ASP A 379 6.10 -18.70 12.32
C ASP A 379 7.19 -17.64 12.56
N SER A 380 8.23 -17.59 11.71
CA SER A 380 9.24 -16.52 11.74
C SER A 380 8.64 -15.17 11.34
N ALA A 381 7.70 -15.13 10.39
CA ALA A 381 6.97 -13.90 10.06
C ALA A 381 6.01 -13.48 11.19
N MET A 382 5.38 -14.44 11.88
CA MET A 382 4.49 -14.21 13.04
C MET A 382 5.26 -13.73 14.27
N THR A 383 6.53 -14.13 14.44
CA THR A 383 7.40 -13.67 15.54
C THR A 383 8.16 -12.38 15.23
N THR A 384 8.24 -11.95 13.97
CA THR A 384 8.81 -10.64 13.59
C THR A 384 7.88 -9.45 13.85
N SER A 385 6.89 -9.60 14.74
CA SER A 385 6.22 -8.48 15.39
C SER A 385 7.26 -7.65 16.16
N PHE A 386 7.98 -6.80 15.44
CA PHE A 386 9.06 -5.92 15.88
C PHE A 386 8.64 -4.99 17.04
N PHE A 387 7.34 -4.94 17.35
CA PHE A 387 6.75 -4.06 18.35
C PHE A 387 6.21 -4.79 19.59
N SER A 388 6.28 -6.12 19.66
CA SER A 388 5.78 -6.89 20.81
C SER A 388 6.79 -7.04 21.95
N SER A 389 8.01 -6.48 21.84
CA SER A 389 9.09 -6.73 22.81
C SER A 389 9.70 -5.47 23.44
N SER A 390 8.95 -4.37 23.61
CA SER A 390 9.47 -3.18 24.30
C SER A 390 8.60 -2.67 25.45
N SER A 391 7.76 -3.52 26.03
CA SER A 391 7.23 -3.33 27.38
C SER A 391 7.63 -4.54 28.20
N ASP A 392 8.00 -4.30 29.46
CA ASP A 392 8.24 -5.32 30.49
C ASP A 392 9.70 -5.80 30.60
N ALA A 393 10.57 -4.82 30.86
CA ALA A 393 11.65 -5.01 31.82
C ALA A 393 11.24 -4.34 33.15
N ASP A 394 10.15 -4.83 33.74
CA ASP A 394 9.90 -4.65 35.18
C ASP A 394 9.31 -5.98 35.68
N ASP A 395 10.12 -6.61 36.53
CA ASP A 395 9.79 -7.83 37.27
C ASP A 395 8.47 -7.64 38.03
N ASN A 396 7.46 -8.43 37.68
CA ASN A 396 6.42 -8.81 38.63
C ASN A 396 6.07 -10.28 38.43
N GLU A 397 6.64 -11.09 39.30
CA GLU A 397 6.21 -12.46 39.60
C GLU A 397 4.80 -12.39 40.20
N ASP A 398 3.75 -12.40 39.36
CA ASP A 398 2.43 -12.80 39.82
C ASP A 398 1.82 -13.83 38.87
N ALA A 399 1.68 -15.03 39.40
CA ALA A 399 1.27 -16.23 38.70
C ALA A 399 -0.21 -16.49 38.98
N GLY A 400 -0.98 -16.75 37.93
CA GLY A 400 -2.07 -17.73 38.03
C GLY A 400 -3.50 -17.19 37.96
N GLU A 401 -3.85 -16.47 36.90
CA GLU A 401 -5.19 -16.60 36.33
C GLU A 401 -5.05 -16.97 34.85
N SER A 402 -5.53 -18.17 34.50
CA SER A 402 -5.71 -18.61 33.13
C SER A 402 -6.65 -17.62 32.44
N ARG A 403 -6.10 -16.57 31.82
CA ARG A 403 -6.84 -15.75 30.86
C ARG A 403 -7.44 -16.72 29.86
N GLY A 404 -8.77 -16.90 29.91
CA GLY A 404 -9.47 -17.74 28.95
C GLY A 404 -9.04 -17.29 27.57
N HIS A 405 -8.66 -18.24 26.71
CA HIS A 405 -8.41 -17.93 25.31
C HIS A 405 -9.75 -17.52 24.69
N GLU A 406 -10.09 -16.24 24.79
CA GLU A 406 -11.29 -15.70 24.16
C GLU A 406 -11.13 -15.77 22.65
N ILE A 407 -12.15 -16.32 22.00
CA ILE A 407 -12.18 -16.50 20.56
C ILE A 407 -12.36 -15.11 19.92
N PRO A 408 -11.50 -14.68 19.00
CA PRO A 408 -11.60 -13.36 18.40
C PRO A 408 -12.89 -13.21 17.57
N THR A 409 -13.50 -12.03 17.64
CA THR A 409 -14.78 -11.74 16.96
C THR A 409 -14.58 -10.95 15.67
N ILE A 410 -15.27 -11.37 14.60
CA ILE A 410 -15.42 -10.65 13.33
C ILE A 410 -16.87 -10.18 13.22
N PHE A 411 -17.06 -8.87 13.16
CA PHE A 411 -18.32 -8.23 12.82
C PHE A 411 -18.31 -7.78 11.35
N ALA A 412 -19.37 -8.09 10.61
CA ALA A 412 -19.52 -7.65 9.23
C ALA A 412 -20.96 -7.22 8.92
N HIS A 413 -21.11 -6.03 8.35
CA HIS A 413 -22.39 -5.43 8.00
C HIS A 413 -22.41 -4.93 6.55
N ALA A 414 -23.23 -5.56 5.72
CA ALA A 414 -23.50 -5.17 4.34
C ALA A 414 -24.90 -4.54 4.25
N CYS A 415 -25.00 -3.23 4.08
CA CYS A 415 -26.28 -2.52 4.20
C CYS A 415 -27.33 -2.93 3.14
N SER A 416 -26.89 -3.19 1.91
CA SER A 416 -27.76 -3.60 0.79
C SER A 416 -27.17 -4.77 -0.02
N GLY A 417 -26.26 -5.50 0.61
CA GLY A 417 -25.44 -6.50 -0.06
C GLY A 417 -25.57 -7.88 0.56
N LYS A 418 -24.83 -8.80 -0.03
CA LYS A 418 -24.69 -10.17 0.47
C LYS A 418 -23.39 -10.32 1.21
N ILE A 419 -23.41 -11.13 2.26
CA ILE A 419 -22.20 -11.60 2.93
C ILE A 419 -21.97 -13.05 2.51
N SER A 420 -20.76 -13.34 2.02
CA SER A 420 -20.32 -14.71 1.76
C SER A 420 -19.11 -15.04 2.63
N VAL A 421 -19.17 -16.15 3.35
CA VAL A 421 -18.09 -16.62 4.22
C VAL A 421 -17.62 -17.99 3.76
N THR A 422 -16.31 -18.15 3.61
CA THR A 422 -15.69 -19.42 3.23
C THR A 422 -14.47 -19.71 4.09
N GLN A 423 -14.25 -20.98 4.44
CA GLN A 423 -12.97 -21.42 5.02
C GLN A 423 -12.06 -21.91 3.90
N LEU A 424 -11.02 -21.13 3.59
CA LEU A 424 -10.08 -21.39 2.50
C LEU A 424 -8.69 -21.01 2.96
N ASN A 425 -7.69 -21.85 2.67
CA ASN A 425 -6.32 -21.40 2.84
C ASN A 425 -5.96 -20.37 1.76
N TRP A 426 -4.98 -19.52 2.07
CA TRP A 426 -4.51 -18.47 1.16
C TRP A 426 -4.19 -18.97 -0.25
N MET A 427 -3.59 -20.16 -0.37
CA MET A 427 -3.24 -20.76 -1.66
C MET A 427 -4.47 -21.14 -2.48
N GLU A 428 -5.52 -21.66 -1.85
CA GLU A 428 -6.80 -21.96 -2.49
C GLU A 428 -7.51 -20.69 -2.95
N LYS A 429 -7.49 -19.62 -2.15
CA LYS A 429 -8.01 -18.30 -2.55
C LYS A 429 -7.32 -17.80 -3.81
N ILE A 430 -5.98 -17.85 -3.85
CA ILE A 430 -5.20 -17.47 -5.04
C ILE A 430 -5.55 -18.35 -6.24
N ARG A 431 -5.60 -19.67 -6.07
CA ARG A 431 -5.94 -20.60 -7.17
C ARG A 431 -7.32 -20.28 -7.74
N ARG A 432 -8.34 -20.06 -6.90
CA ARG A 432 -9.69 -19.69 -7.35
C ARG A 432 -9.69 -18.39 -8.15
N LYS A 433 -8.97 -17.36 -7.69
CA LYS A 433 -8.84 -16.07 -8.38
C LYS A 433 -8.20 -16.19 -9.77
N HIS A 434 -7.27 -17.13 -9.96
CA HIS A 434 -6.60 -17.36 -11.24
C HIS A 434 -7.34 -18.34 -12.15
N GLN A 435 -8.11 -19.28 -11.61
CA GLN A 435 -8.94 -20.20 -12.39
C GLN A 435 -10.10 -19.48 -13.08
N THR A 436 -10.76 -18.54 -12.40
CA THR A 436 -11.86 -17.74 -12.98
C THR A 436 -11.43 -16.79 -14.10
N ARG A 437 -10.13 -16.50 -14.24
CA ARG A 437 -9.58 -15.67 -15.34
C ARG A 437 -9.22 -16.44 -16.60
N SER A 438 -9.35 -17.78 -16.60
CA SER A 438 -8.89 -18.64 -17.70
C SER A 438 -9.99 -19.09 -18.68
N VAL A 439 -11.14 -18.41 -18.69
CA VAL A 439 -12.27 -18.67 -19.59
C VAL A 439 -12.46 -17.55 -20.59
#